data_AF-A0A9D5ZSU1-F1
#
_entry.id   AF-A0A9D5ZSU1-F1
#
_cell.length_a   1.000
_cell.length_b   1.000
_cell.length_c   1.000
_cell.angle_alpha   90.00
_cell.angle_beta   90.00
_cell.angle_gamma   90.00
#
_symmetry.space_group_name_H-M   'P 1'
#
loop_
_entity.id
_entity.type
_entity.pdbx_description
1 polymer ?
#
loop_
_entity_poly.entity_id
_entity_poly.type
_entity_poly.pdbx_seq_one_letter_code
_entity_poly.pdbx_strand_id
1 'polypeptide(L)'
;MQATLPIEVYEALEKSLGKETAKIVVKSIETTITDNIENKWKTSKDELLEEMGKRFSTKADLLLFESRLNVKFVIIIFTIILLNPKALELISKIFSIVK
;
A
#
# COMPACT_ATOMS: atom_id res chain seq x y z
N MET A 1 -16.99 -13.11 -9.40
CA MET A 1 -16.71 -14.06 -10.49
C MET A 1 -17.46 -15.35 -10.17
N GLN A 2 -18.08 -16.00 -11.14
CA GLN A 2 -18.89 -17.20 -10.89
C GLN A 2 -18.01 -18.44 -11.09
N ALA A 3 -17.80 -19.21 -10.03
CA ALA A 3 -17.06 -20.47 -10.12
C ALA A 3 -18.03 -21.59 -10.50
N THR A 4 -17.71 -22.32 -11.56
CA THR A 4 -18.50 -23.45 -12.05
C THR A 4 -17.69 -24.73 -12.00
N LEU A 5 -18.29 -25.81 -11.51
CA LEU A 5 -17.63 -27.11 -11.45
C LEU A 5 -17.59 -27.79 -12.84
N PRO A 6 -16.55 -28.61 -13.12
CA PRO A 6 -16.49 -29.40 -14.35
C PRO A 6 -17.65 -30.39 -14.45
N ILE A 7 -18.12 -30.63 -15.68
CA ILE A 7 -19.26 -31.50 -15.97
C ILE A 7 -19.04 -32.93 -15.45
N GLU A 8 -17.80 -33.43 -15.46
CA GLU A 8 -17.49 -34.79 -15.00
C GLU A 8 -17.76 -34.96 -13.50
N VAL A 9 -17.60 -33.89 -12.71
CA VAL A 9 -17.89 -33.88 -11.27
C VAL A 9 -19.39 -33.96 -11.03
N TYR A 10 -20.19 -33.26 -11.84
CA TYR A 10 -21.64 -33.31 -11.77
C TYR A 10 -22.15 -34.73 -12.11
N GLU A 11 -21.64 -35.34 -13.18
CA GLU A 11 -22.02 -36.69 -13.61
C GLU A 11 -21.67 -37.77 -12.56
N ALA A 12 -20.49 -37.68 -11.95
CA ALA A 12 -20.08 -38.58 -10.88
C ALA A 12 -20.98 -38.48 -9.63
N LEU A 13 -21.40 -37.25 -9.29
CA LEU A 13 -22.32 -36.98 -8.19
C LEU A 13 -23.74 -37.45 -8.52
N GLU A 14 -24.23 -37.22 -9.73
CA GLU A 14 -25.54 -37.69 -10.19
C GLU A 14 -25.63 -39.22 -10.15
N LYS A 15 -24.57 -39.91 -10.58
CA LYS A 15 -24.49 -41.37 -10.55
C LYS A 15 -24.49 -41.97 -9.13
N SER A 16 -23.99 -41.23 -8.13
CA SER A 16 -23.90 -41.71 -6.74
C SER A 16 -25.06 -41.27 -5.84
N LEU A 17 -25.60 -40.07 -6.05
CA LEU A 17 -26.55 -39.41 -5.14
C LEU A 17 -27.95 -39.21 -5.75
N GLY A 18 -28.10 -39.45 -7.06
CA GLY A 18 -29.28 -39.09 -7.82
C GLY A 18 -29.29 -37.61 -8.22
N LYS A 19 -30.02 -37.32 -9.31
CA LYS A 19 -30.04 -36.03 -10.00
C LYS A 19 -30.33 -34.83 -9.10
N GLU A 20 -31.32 -34.96 -8.20
CA GLU A 20 -31.77 -33.85 -7.36
C GLU A 20 -30.74 -33.50 -6.27
N THR A 21 -30.21 -34.51 -5.59
CA THR A 21 -29.20 -34.34 -4.55
C THR A 21 -27.88 -33.84 -5.13
N ALA A 22 -27.46 -34.36 -6.29
CA ALA A 22 -26.25 -33.93 -6.98
C ALA A 22 -26.29 -32.44 -7.34
N LYS A 23 -27.45 -31.96 -7.84
CA LYS A 23 -27.66 -30.54 -8.17
C LYS A 23 -27.56 -29.63 -6.95
N ILE A 24 -28.12 -30.04 -5.80
CA ILE A 24 -28.04 -29.28 -4.55
C ILE A 24 -26.57 -29.21 -4.08
N VAL A 25 -25.86 -30.33 -4.11
CA VAL A 25 -24.45 -30.40 -3.69
C VAL A 25 -23.58 -29.53 -4.57
N VAL A 26 -23.67 -29.64 -5.89
CA VAL A 26 -22.91 -28.82 -6.84
C VAL A 26 -23.16 -27.34 -6.60
N LYS A 27 -24.43 -26.93 -6.50
CA LYS A 27 -24.78 -25.53 -6.25
C LYS A 27 -24.23 -25.00 -4.92
N SER A 28 -24.27 -25.82 -3.86
CA SER A 28 -23.72 -25.46 -2.55
C SER A 28 -22.21 -25.30 -2.58
N ILE A 29 -21.51 -26.14 -3.34
CA ILE A 29 -20.05 -26.06 -3.52
C ILE A 29 -19.70 -24.83 -4.35
N GLU A 30 -20.39 -24.57 -5.46
CA GLU A 30 -20.18 -23.38 -6.29
C GLU A 30 -20.41 -22.08 -5.52
N THR A 31 -21.45 -22.06 -4.67
CA THR A 31 -21.73 -20.92 -3.79
C THR A 31 -20.60 -20.74 -2.78
N THR A 32 -20.18 -21.81 -2.10
CA THR A 32 -19.09 -21.76 -1.11
C THR A 32 -17.77 -21.32 -1.73
N ILE A 33 -17.44 -21.80 -2.94
CA ILE A 33 -16.23 -21.40 -3.67
C ILE A 33 -16.32 -19.93 -4.05
N THR A 34 -17.47 -19.49 -4.55
CA THR A 34 -17.69 -18.08 -4.93
C THR A 34 -17.54 -17.16 -3.72
N ASP A 35 -18.15 -17.52 -2.59
CA ASP A 35 -18.05 -16.78 -1.33
C ASP A 35 -16.60 -16.76 -0.80
N ASN A 36 -15.87 -17.87 -0.92
CA ASN A 36 -14.46 -17.93 -0.51
C ASN A 36 -13.56 -17.05 -1.38
N ILE A 37 -13.77 -17.07 -2.69
CA ILE A 37 -13.05 -16.21 -3.65
C ILE A 37 -13.35 -14.75 -3.37
N GLU A 38 -14.62 -14.40 -3.15
CA GLU A 38 -15.04 -13.02 -2.87
C GLU A 38 -14.48 -12.51 -1.54
N ASN A 39 -14.50 -13.34 -0.50
CA ASN A 39 -13.89 -13.01 0.78
C ASN A 39 -12.37 -12.83 0.66
N LYS A 40 -11.66 -13.75 -0.01
CA LYS A 40 -10.22 -13.62 -0.25
C LYS A 40 -9.91 -12.37 -1.07
N TRP A 41 -10.69 -12.08 -2.10
CA TRP A 41 -10.52 -10.88 -2.92
C TRP A 41 -10.69 -9.59 -2.10
N LYS A 42 -11.71 -9.56 -1.23
CA LYS A 42 -11.94 -8.44 -0.33
C LYS A 42 -10.78 -8.26 0.64
N THR A 43 -10.34 -9.33 1.30
CA THR A 43 -9.19 -9.30 2.21
C THR A 43 -7.91 -8.84 1.51
N SER A 44 -7.57 -9.40 0.35
CA SER A 44 -6.38 -8.97 -0.39
C SER A 44 -6.47 -7.51 -0.85
N LYS A 45 -7.66 -7.02 -1.20
CA LYS A 45 -7.85 -5.60 -1.53
C LYS A 45 -7.63 -4.70 -0.32
N ASP A 46 -8.14 -5.09 0.84
CA ASP A 46 -7.99 -4.34 2.09
C ASP A 46 -6.51 -4.34 2.55
N GLU A 47 -5.82 -5.48 2.46
CA GLU A 47 -4.38 -5.60 2.72
C GLU A 47 -3.54 -4.72 1.77
N LEU A 48 -3.85 -4.73 0.47
CA LEU A 48 -3.20 -3.87 -0.51
C LEU A 48 -3.43 -2.39 -0.21
N LEU A 49 -4.65 -2.00 0.17
CA LEU A 49 -4.95 -0.63 0.57
C LEU A 49 -4.20 -0.23 1.84
N GLU A 50 -4.05 -1.14 2.80
CA GLU A 50 -3.28 -0.91 4.02
C GLU A 50 -1.78 -0.76 3.73
N GLU A 51 -1.20 -1.64 2.90
CA GLU A 51 0.19 -1.54 2.47
C GLU A 51 0.46 -0.26 1.67
N MET A 52 -0.46 0.12 0.77
CA MET A 52 -0.39 1.40 0.06
C MET A 52 -0.44 2.56 1.06
N GLY A 53 -1.35 2.53 2.03
CA GLY A 53 -1.43 3.50 3.11
C GLY A 53 -0.11 3.65 3.86
N LYS A 54 0.52 2.53 4.27
CA LYS A 54 1.84 2.53 4.92
C LYS A 54 2.95 3.12 4.05
N ARG A 55 2.97 2.81 2.75
CA ARG A 55 3.94 3.40 1.81
C ARG A 55 3.70 4.89 1.54
N PHE A 56 2.46 5.35 1.60
CA PHE A 56 2.14 6.78 1.53
C PHE A 56 2.47 7.51 2.84
N SER A 57 2.37 6.87 4.01
CA SER A 57 2.93 7.40 5.26
C SER A 57 4.43 7.69 5.16
N THR A 58 5.17 6.92 4.37
CA THR A 58 6.58 7.21 4.07
C THR A 58 6.78 8.57 3.38
N LYS A 59 5.81 9.07 2.61
CA LYS A 59 5.87 10.45 2.06
C LYS A 59 5.65 11.50 3.16
N ALA A 60 4.79 11.23 4.13
CA ALA A 60 4.63 12.10 5.29
C ALA A 60 5.91 12.12 6.14
N ASP A 61 6.57 10.97 6.30
CA ASP A 61 7.88 10.87 6.95
C ASP A 61 8.96 11.64 6.17
N LEU A 62 8.87 11.69 4.84
CA LEU A 62 9.79 12.44 3.98
C LEU A 62 9.63 13.96 4.16
N LEU A 63 8.40 14.46 4.25
CA LEU A 63 8.13 15.87 4.60
C LEU A 63 8.62 16.21 6.02
N LEU A 64 8.46 15.27 6.96
CA LEU A 64 8.92 15.44 8.32
C LEU A 64 10.46 15.40 8.42
N PHE A 65 11.12 14.67 7.52
CA PHE A 65 12.56 14.66 7.36
C PHE A 65 13.08 15.97 6.72
N GLU A 66 12.45 16.47 5.65
CA GLU A 66 12.79 17.75 5.02
C GLU A 66 12.70 18.93 5.99
N SER A 67 11.62 19.01 6.76
CA SER A 67 11.44 20.05 7.79
C SER A 67 12.52 19.98 8.88
N ARG A 68 12.86 18.78 9.35
CA ARG A 68 13.95 18.59 10.33
C ARG A 68 15.32 18.98 9.76
N LEU A 69 15.59 18.72 8.49
CA LEU A 69 16.82 19.14 7.83
C LEU A 69 16.90 20.65 7.68
N ASN A 70 15.81 21.31 7.28
CA ASN A 70 15.75 22.76 7.15
C ASN A 70 16.03 23.47 8.48
N VAL A 71 15.41 23.01 9.58
CA VAL A 71 15.66 23.58 10.92
C VAL A 71 17.11 23.39 11.35
N LYS A 72 17.68 22.19 11.16
CA LYS A 72 19.10 21.93 11.48
C LYS A 72 20.05 22.78 10.64
N PHE A 73 19.74 22.98 9.36
CA PHE A 73 20.53 23.82 8.46
C PHE A 73 20.55 25.28 8.92
N VAL A 74 19.40 25.84 9.28
CA VAL A 74 19.28 27.22 9.80
C VAL A 74 20.08 27.38 11.10
N ILE A 75 20.00 26.41 12.02
CA ILE A 75 20.76 26.44 13.28
C ILE A 75 22.27 26.42 13.01
N ILE A 76 22.73 25.61 12.05
CA ILE A 76 24.15 25.54 11.68
C ILE A 76 24.62 26.87 11.07
N ILE A 77 23.87 27.45 10.14
CA ILE A 77 24.19 28.76 9.55
C ILE A 77 24.26 29.84 10.63
N PHE A 78 23.28 29.87 11.52
CA PHE A 78 23.25 30.81 12.63
C PHE A 78 24.45 30.63 13.56
N THR A 79 24.80 29.38 13.89
CA THR A 79 25.97 29.04 14.70
C THR A 79 27.27 29.51 14.02
N ILE A 80 27.42 29.27 12.71
CA ILE A 80 28.60 29.71 11.94
C ILE A 80 28.71 31.24 11.93
N ILE A 81 27.60 31.95 11.77
CA ILE A 81 27.57 33.42 11.80
C ILE A 81 27.96 33.95 13.18
N LEU A 82 27.43 33.35 14.25
CA LEU A 82 27.75 33.77 15.62
C LEU A 82 29.19 33.47 16.03
N LEU A 83 29.74 32.34 15.60
CA LEU A 83 31.11 31.95 15.96
C LEU A 83 32.17 32.64 15.11
N ASN A 84 31.82 33.16 13.92
CA ASN A 84 32.81 33.73 13.02
C ASN A 84 32.33 35.05 12.39
N PRO A 85 32.86 36.21 12.82
CA PRO A 85 32.47 37.50 12.26
C PRO A 85 32.80 37.65 10.76
N LYS A 86 33.76 36.86 10.23
CA LYS A 86 34.08 36.83 8.79
C LYS A 86 33.12 35.97 7.96
N ALA A 87 32.26 35.16 8.60
CA ALA A 87 31.28 34.34 7.88
C ALA A 87 30.21 35.19 7.18
N LEU A 88 29.88 36.37 7.71
CA LEU A 88 28.93 37.30 7.10
C LEU A 88 29.43 37.81 5.74
N GLU A 89 30.73 38.09 5.65
CA GLU A 89 31.41 38.53 4.42
C GLU A 89 31.40 37.42 3.37
N LEU A 90 31.60 36.16 3.79
CA LEU A 90 31.51 34.99 2.92
C LEU A 90 30.09 34.81 2.33
N ILE A 91 29.05 34.94 3.17
CA ILE A 91 27.64 34.83 2.75
C ILE A 91 27.29 35.94 1.76
N SER A 92 27.69 37.18 2.04
CA SER A 92 27.49 38.31 1.13
C SER A 92 28.12 38.06 -0.24
N LYS A 93 29.33 37.48 -0.25
CA LYS A 93 30.05 37.15 -1.50
C LYS A 93 29.36 36.06 -2.30
N ILE A 94 28.79 35.04 -1.64
CA ILE A 94 28.00 33.98 -2.29
C ILE A 94 26.71 34.56 -2.91
N PHE A 95 25.99 35.42 -2.18
CA PHE A 95 24.77 36.08 -2.71
C PHE A 95 25.07 36.99 -3.91
N SER A 96 26.23 37.64 -3.95
CA SER A 96 26.67 38.42 -5.12
C SER A 96 27.01 37.55 -6.34
N ILE A 97 27.35 36.28 -6.18
CA ILE A 97 27.66 35.35 -7.28
C ILE A 97 26.38 34.72 -7.87
N VAL A 98 25.31 34.62 -7.07
CA VAL A 98 24.02 34.05 -7.49
C VAL A 98 23.12 35.08 -8.20
N LYS A 99 23.54 36.35 -8.25
CA LYS A 99 22.88 37.43 -9.01
C LYS A 99 23.43 37.51 -10.42
#